data_AF-A0A1H4KUL6-F1
#
_entry.id   AF-A0A1H4KUL6-F1
#
_cell.length_a   1.000
_cell.length_b   1.000
_cell.length_c   1.000
_cell.angle_alpha   90.00
_cell.angle_beta   90.00
_cell.angle_gamma   90.00
#
_symmetry.space_group_name_H-M   'P 1'
#
loop_
_entity.id
_entity.type
_entity.pdbx_description
1 polymer ?
#
loop_
_entity_poly.entity_id
_entity_poly.type
_entity_poly.pdbx_seq_one_letter_code
_entity_poly.pdbx_strand_id
1 'polypeptide(L)'
;MKTIKKFHMTNELVPETGTYICEKGVPKDFREGELFSNCPVNDDHTSWRSANHEHKTGDTVTEAGMYGDPDGELMDLRQGEPFPVCPKTGRNTTWKYVYISN
;
A
#
# COMPACT_ATOMS: atom_id res chain seq x y z
N MET A 1 4.42 -2.91 -22.60
CA MET A 1 4.79 -2.05 -21.44
C MET A 1 3.49 -1.64 -20.75
N LYS A 2 3.19 -2.15 -19.55
CA LYS A 2 2.04 -1.66 -18.76
C LYS A 2 2.48 -0.36 -18.09
N THR A 3 2.02 0.77 -18.58
CA THR A 3 2.26 2.07 -17.95
C THR A 3 1.50 2.07 -16.63
N ILE A 4 2.21 1.91 -15.51
CA ILE A 4 1.60 1.99 -14.18
C ILE A 4 1.14 3.43 -14.01
N LYS A 5 -0.17 3.66 -14.12
CA LYS A 5 -0.75 4.99 -13.98
C LYS A 5 -0.54 5.40 -12.53
N LYS A 6 0.41 6.30 -12.27
CA LYS A 6 0.82 6.74 -10.93
C LYS A 6 -0.27 7.52 -10.19
N PHE A 7 -1.31 7.93 -10.90
CA PHE A 7 -2.41 8.75 -10.40
C PHE A 7 -3.75 8.18 -10.84
N HIS A 8 -4.68 8.07 -9.90
CA HIS A 8 -6.04 7.59 -10.08
C HIS A 8 -7.02 8.71 -9.75
N MET A 9 -8.10 8.87 -10.49
CA MET A 9 -9.13 9.85 -10.17
C MET A 9 -10.18 9.26 -9.25
N THR A 10 -10.87 10.14 -8.53
CA THR A 10 -12.11 9.79 -7.83
C THR A 10 -13.11 9.15 -8.79
N ASN A 11 -13.79 8.11 -8.32
CA ASN A 11 -14.65 7.18 -9.06
C ASN A 11 -13.92 6.30 -10.10
N GLU A 12 -12.58 6.27 -10.15
CA GLU A 12 -11.87 5.19 -10.83
C GLU A 12 -11.88 3.92 -9.94
N LEU A 13 -11.83 2.76 -10.60
CA LEU A 13 -11.61 1.49 -9.91
C LEU A 13 -10.20 1.45 -9.34
N VAL A 14 -10.11 1.04 -8.09
CA VAL A 14 -8.86 0.81 -7.37
C VAL A 14 -8.19 -0.41 -7.97
N PRO A 15 -7.01 -0.26 -8.59
CA PRO A 15 -6.33 -1.37 -9.29
C PRO A 15 -5.66 -2.35 -8.34
N GLU A 16 -5.29 -1.89 -7.14
CA GLU A 16 -4.66 -2.68 -6.09
C GLU A 16 -5.11 -2.14 -4.73
N THR A 17 -5.39 -3.04 -3.79
CA THR A 17 -5.57 -2.64 -2.39
C THR A 17 -4.33 -1.89 -1.92
N GLY A 18 -4.52 -0.90 -1.06
CA GLY A 18 -3.41 -0.14 -0.55
C GLY A 18 -3.79 1.24 -0.05
N THR A 19 -2.79 1.95 0.45
CA THR A 19 -2.95 3.33 0.91
C THR A 19 -2.69 4.28 -0.25
N TYR A 20 -3.64 5.16 -0.52
CA TYR A 20 -3.51 6.20 -1.51
C TYR A 20 -3.57 7.56 -0.86
N ILE A 21 -2.88 8.53 -1.45
CA ILE A 21 -2.75 9.89 -0.93
C ILE A 21 -3.45 10.82 -1.91
N CYS A 22 -4.47 11.58 -1.44
CA CYS A 22 -5.10 12.58 -2.30
C CYS A 22 -4.15 13.76 -2.56
N GLU A 23 -4.51 14.64 -3.50
CA GLU A 23 -3.71 15.81 -3.87
C GLU A 23 -3.37 16.72 -2.66
N LYS A 24 -4.21 16.71 -1.63
CA LYS A 24 -3.98 17.44 -0.37
C LYS A 24 -2.98 16.76 0.58
N GLY A 25 -2.41 15.62 0.19
CA GLY A 25 -1.43 14.89 1.00
C GLY A 25 -2.05 13.99 2.07
N VAL A 26 -3.36 13.77 2.08
CA VAL A 26 -4.02 12.93 3.08
C VAL A 26 -4.12 11.48 2.61
N PRO A 27 -3.60 10.51 3.40
CA PRO A 27 -3.70 9.10 3.09
C PRO A 27 -5.10 8.54 3.38
N LYS A 28 -5.53 7.58 2.57
CA LYS A 28 -6.72 6.77 2.77
C LYS A 28 -6.50 5.38 2.19
N ASP A 29 -6.95 4.36 2.92
CA ASP A 29 -6.89 2.98 2.45
C ASP A 29 -8.06 2.68 1.50
N PHE A 30 -7.74 2.02 0.40
CA PHE A 30 -8.68 1.55 -0.60
C PHE A 30 -8.49 0.06 -0.84
N ARG A 31 -9.55 -0.65 -1.21
CA ARG A 31 -9.51 -2.07 -1.58
C ARG A 31 -9.58 -2.23 -3.09
N GLU A 32 -8.88 -3.22 -3.62
CA GLU A 32 -8.97 -3.60 -5.03
C GLU A 32 -10.44 -3.77 -5.44
N GLY A 33 -10.80 -3.14 -6.56
CA GLY A 33 -12.18 -3.16 -7.08
C GLY A 33 -13.15 -2.18 -6.41
N GLU A 34 -12.75 -1.47 -5.35
CA GLU A 34 -13.50 -0.31 -4.83
C GLU A 34 -13.38 0.89 -5.77
N LEU A 35 -14.26 1.89 -5.61
CA LEU A 35 -14.13 3.19 -6.25
C LEU A 35 -13.36 4.17 -5.35
N PHE A 36 -12.38 4.87 -5.92
CA PHE A 36 -11.73 5.96 -5.21
C PHE A 36 -12.75 7.01 -4.78
N SER A 37 -12.83 7.29 -3.49
CA SER A 37 -13.74 8.31 -2.94
C SER A 37 -13.18 9.72 -3.14
N ASN A 38 -13.99 10.73 -2.83
CA ASN A 38 -13.52 12.10 -2.69
C ASN A 38 -12.40 12.23 -1.63
N CYS A 39 -11.58 13.29 -1.72
CA CYS A 39 -10.54 13.55 -0.73
C CYS A 39 -11.19 13.86 0.64
N PRO A 40 -10.78 13.22 1.74
CA PRO A 40 -11.40 13.39 3.05
C PRO A 40 -11.23 14.80 3.65
N VAL A 41 -10.40 15.67 3.06
CA VAL A 41 -10.16 17.04 3.54
C VAL A 41 -11.32 17.97 3.21
N ASN A 42 -11.82 17.90 1.98
CA ASN A 42 -12.80 18.84 1.41
C ASN A 42 -14.01 18.13 0.80
N ASP A 43 -14.02 16.80 0.78
CA ASP A 43 -15.05 15.99 0.10
C ASP A 43 -15.20 16.34 -1.39
N ASP A 44 -14.13 16.81 -2.02
CA ASP A 44 -14.10 17.11 -3.46
C ASP A 44 -13.44 15.99 -4.26
N HIS A 45 -13.79 15.95 -5.55
CA HIS A 45 -13.14 15.13 -6.56
C HIS A 45 -11.63 15.44 -6.58
N THR A 46 -10.81 14.39 -6.51
CA THR A 46 -9.35 14.52 -6.38
C THR A 46 -8.61 13.46 -7.20
N SER A 47 -7.32 13.71 -7.38
CA SER A 47 -6.37 12.69 -7.80
C SER A 47 -5.73 12.01 -6.59
N TRP A 48 -5.63 10.69 -6.68
CA TRP A 48 -5.05 9.77 -5.71
C TRP A 48 -3.75 9.23 -6.28
N ARG A 49 -2.65 9.36 -5.55
CA ARG A 49 -1.41 8.65 -5.84
C ARG A 49 -1.28 7.48 -4.88
N SER A 50 -0.80 6.33 -5.33
CA SER A 50 -0.40 5.28 -4.40
C SER A 50 0.66 5.86 -3.45
N ALA A 51 0.45 5.69 -2.14
CA ALA A 51 1.54 5.86 -1.19
C ALA A 51 2.55 4.79 -1.58
N ASN A 52 3.83 5.14 -1.80
CA ASN A 52 4.85 4.11 -2.01
C ASN A 52 4.69 3.09 -0.87
N HIS A 53 4.36 1.83 -1.20
CA HIS A 53 4.09 0.75 -0.24
C HIS A 53 5.39 0.26 0.43
N GLU A 54 6.24 1.17 0.90
CA GLU A 54 7.39 0.88 1.75
C GLU A 54 6.96 1.01 3.20
N HIS A 55 6.81 -0.13 3.86
CA HIS A 55 6.53 -0.24 5.29
C HIS A 55 7.83 -0.49 6.05
N LYS A 56 7.94 -0.03 7.28
CA LYS A 56 9.09 -0.32 8.15
C LYS A 56 8.75 -1.42 9.13
N THR A 57 9.77 -2.12 9.63
CA THR A 57 9.61 -3.00 10.79
C THR A 57 8.87 -2.28 11.93
N GLY A 58 7.82 -2.92 12.44
CA GLY A 58 6.95 -2.39 13.48
C GLY A 58 5.73 -1.61 12.98
N ASP A 59 5.68 -1.23 11.70
CA ASP A 59 4.45 -0.66 11.12
C ASP A 59 3.34 -1.73 11.12
N THR A 60 2.09 -1.32 11.14
CA THR A 60 0.97 -2.27 11.01
C THR A 60 0.75 -2.60 9.53
N VAL A 61 0.65 -3.89 9.24
CA VAL A 61 0.31 -4.44 7.93
C VAL A 61 -1.10 -4.00 7.59
N THR A 62 -1.25 -3.12 6.61
CA THR A 62 -2.54 -2.60 6.15
C THR A 62 -3.23 -3.57 5.20
N GLU A 63 -2.48 -4.44 4.53
CA GLU A 63 -2.98 -5.42 3.57
C GLU A 63 -2.33 -6.79 3.78
N ALA A 64 -3.14 -7.85 3.78
CA ALA A 64 -2.61 -9.20 3.81
C ALA A 64 -1.98 -9.57 2.45
N GLY A 65 -0.79 -10.14 2.44
CA GLY A 65 -0.12 -10.58 1.22
C GLY A 65 1.35 -10.85 1.41
N MET A 66 2.04 -11.11 0.30
CA MET A 66 3.49 -11.31 0.24
C MET A 66 4.21 -9.97 0.16
N TYR A 67 5.10 -9.73 1.12
CA TYR A 67 5.96 -8.56 1.19
C TYR A 67 7.42 -8.94 1.00
N GLY A 68 8.16 -8.12 0.27
CA GLY A 68 9.58 -8.29 -0.01
C GLY A 68 10.43 -7.23 0.67
N ASP A 69 11.54 -7.65 1.27
CA ASP A 69 12.54 -6.73 1.80
C ASP A 69 13.65 -6.41 0.75
N PRO A 70 14.51 -5.39 0.98
CA PRO A 70 15.65 -5.08 0.11
C PRO A 70 16.69 -6.20 -0.02
N ASP A 71 16.73 -7.13 0.93
CA ASP A 71 17.64 -8.29 0.93
C ASP A 71 17.12 -9.44 0.07
N GLY A 72 15.90 -9.32 -0.46
CA GLY A 72 15.22 -10.28 -1.32
C GLY A 72 14.38 -11.31 -0.58
N GLU A 73 14.16 -11.14 0.72
CA GLU A 73 13.31 -12.02 1.53
C GLU A 73 11.84 -11.70 1.27
N LEU A 74 11.03 -12.74 1.07
CA LEU A 74 9.58 -12.64 0.90
C LEU A 74 8.88 -13.22 2.12
N MET A 75 7.87 -12.51 2.64
CA MET A 75 7.13 -12.93 3.80
C MET A 75 5.63 -12.70 3.61
N ASP A 76 4.84 -13.73 3.91
CA ASP A 76 3.40 -13.65 3.99
C ASP A 76 3.01 -12.93 5.28
N LEU A 77 2.40 -11.75 5.15
CA LEU A 77 1.97 -10.93 6.27
C LEU A 77 0.47 -10.78 6.26
N ARG A 78 -0.13 -10.78 7.45
CA ARG A 78 -1.57 -10.66 7.63
C ARG A 78 -1.92 -9.23 8.00
N GLN A 79 -3.04 -8.74 7.48
CA GLN A 79 -3.60 -7.45 7.86
C GLN A 79 -3.78 -7.37 9.38
N GLY A 80 -3.31 -6.27 9.98
CA GLY A 80 -3.38 -6.01 11.41
C GLY A 80 -2.16 -6.47 12.22
N GLU A 81 -1.28 -7.29 11.65
CA GLU A 81 -0.02 -7.69 12.30
C GLU A 81 1.08 -6.64 12.08
N PRO A 82 2.09 -6.54 12.95
CA PRO A 82 3.24 -5.67 12.71
C PRO A 82 4.23 -6.28 11.69
N PHE A 83 4.83 -5.44 10.85
CA PHE A 83 5.92 -5.84 9.97
C PHE A 83 7.11 -6.36 10.80
N PRO A 84 7.61 -7.57 10.53
CA PRO A 84 8.69 -8.17 11.30
C PRO A 84 10.06 -7.52 11.01
N VAL A 85 11.05 -7.86 11.82
CA VAL A 85 12.47 -7.62 11.46
C VAL A 85 12.84 -8.48 10.26
N CYS A 86 13.86 -8.08 9.50
CA CYS A 86 14.40 -8.92 8.42
C CYS A 86 14.79 -10.30 9.00
N PRO A 87 14.25 -11.41 8.48
CA PRO A 87 14.52 -12.75 9.04
C PRO A 87 15.98 -13.17 8.88
N LYS A 88 16.66 -12.64 7.86
CA LYS A 88 18.06 -12.93 7.54
C LYS A 88 19.05 -12.21 8.44
N THR A 89 18.78 -10.94 8.78
CA THR A 89 19.71 -10.09 9.53
C THR A 89 19.28 -9.85 10.98
N GLY A 90 18.00 -10.10 11.31
CA GLY A 90 17.39 -9.77 12.59
C GLY A 90 17.28 -8.26 12.86
N ARG A 91 17.49 -7.42 11.85
CA ARG A 91 17.47 -5.95 11.97
C ARG A 91 16.21 -5.35 11.39
N ASN A 92 15.92 -4.11 11.78
CA ASN A 92 14.85 -3.33 11.18
C ASN A 92 15.10 -3.18 9.68
N THR A 93 14.06 -3.44 8.90
CA THR A 93 14.09 -3.38 7.43
C THR A 93 12.89 -2.62 6.90
N THR A 94 12.87 -2.43 5.58
CA THR A 94 11.68 -2.00 4.86
C THR A 94 11.04 -3.19 4.16
N TRP A 95 9.72 -3.17 4.05
CA TRP A 95 8.91 -4.19 3.41
C TRP A 95 8.13 -3.54 2.30
N LYS A 96 8.16 -4.15 1.12
CA LYS A 96 7.42 -3.73 -0.06
C LYS A 96 6.39 -4.77 -0.40
N TYR A 97 5.15 -4.34 -0.57
CA TYR A 97 4.13 -5.24 -1.07
C TYR A 97 4.54 -5.81 -2.44
N VAL A 98 4.35 -7.12 -2.64
CA VAL A 98 4.70 -7.82 -3.90
C VAL A 98 3.45 -8.37 -4.59
N TYR A 99 2.66 -9.21 -3.92
CA TYR A 99 1.39 -9.75 -4.44
C TYR A 99 0.52 -10.34 -3.33
N ILE A 100 -0.80 -10.44 -3.56
CA ILE A 100 -1.75 -11.13 -2.66
C ILE A 100 -1.36 -12.61 -2.51
N SER A 101 -1.26 -13.09 -1.27
CA SER A 101 -1.23 -14.54 -1.01
C SER A 101 -2.65 -15.09 -1.00
N ASN A 102 -2.81 -16.29 -1.59
CA ASN A 102 -4.10 -16.92 -1.86
C ASN A 102 -4.39 -18.01 -0.82
#